data_AF-A0A660M894-F1
#
_entry.id   AF-A0A660M894-F1
#
_cell.length_a   1.000
_cell.length_b   1.000
_cell.length_c   1.000
_cell.angle_alpha   90.00
_cell.angle_beta   90.00
_cell.angle_gamma   90.00
#
_symmetry.space_group_name_H-M   'P 1'
#
loop_
_entity.id
_entity.type
_entity.pdbx_description
1 polymer ?
#
loop_
_entity_poly.entity_id
_entity_poly.type
_entity_poly.pdbx_seq_one_letter_code
_entity_poly.pdbx_strand_id
1 'polypeptide(L)'
;MMSSEKSGGKIPPQNLDAEMSLIGAILIDEEVLIDIVEIVKAADFYDKRHAAIFASIIRLYEHHQPVDLLTLTNELKKREELDAVGG
;
A
#
# COMPACT_ATOMS: atom_id res chain seq x y z
N MET A 1 16.96 -28.11 21.53
CA MET A 1 17.37 -26.88 20.81
C MET A 1 16.18 -25.95 20.86
N MET A 2 16.27 -24.94 21.72
CA MET A 2 15.22 -23.95 21.96
C MET A 2 15.20 -22.95 20.80
N SER A 3 14.02 -22.71 20.22
CA SER A 3 13.78 -21.50 19.41
C SER A 3 12.45 -20.89 19.81
N SER A 4 12.50 -20.25 20.98
CA SER A 4 11.75 -19.05 21.41
C SER A 4 10.31 -18.87 20.90
N GLU A 5 9.34 -19.24 21.75
CA GLU A 5 8.05 -18.52 21.81
C GLU A 5 8.34 -17.03 22.09
N LYS A 6 7.98 -16.14 21.15
CA LYS A 6 8.04 -14.69 21.41
C LYS A 6 6.79 -14.26 22.17
N SER A 7 7.02 -13.91 23.42
CA SER A 7 6.06 -13.39 24.39
C SER A 7 5.53 -11.99 24.02
N GLY A 8 4.21 -11.79 24.06
CA GLY A 8 3.62 -10.80 24.97
C GLY A 8 3.46 -9.33 24.56
N GLY A 9 3.42 -8.97 23.27
CA GLY A 9 2.89 -7.67 22.82
C GLY A 9 1.62 -7.90 22.00
N LYS A 10 0.47 -7.31 22.38
CA LYS A 10 -0.76 -7.39 21.57
C LYS A 10 -0.47 -6.81 20.19
N ILE A 11 -0.25 -7.68 19.22
CA ILE A 11 -0.21 -7.27 17.83
C ILE A 11 -1.62 -6.76 17.51
N PRO A 12 -1.78 -5.50 17.04
CA PRO A 12 -3.08 -5.00 16.61
C PRO A 12 -3.69 -5.96 15.58
N PRO A 13 -5.03 -6.12 15.54
CA PRO A 13 -5.66 -6.91 14.50
C PRO A 13 -5.29 -6.33 13.13
N GLN A 14 -4.73 -7.17 12.27
CA GLN A 14 -4.19 -6.79 10.97
C GLN A 14 -4.48 -7.88 9.94
N ASN A 15 -4.59 -7.51 8.66
CA ASN A 15 -4.75 -8.46 7.57
C ASN A 15 -3.94 -7.99 6.35
N LEU A 16 -2.71 -8.50 6.23
CA LEU A 16 -1.80 -8.14 5.14
C LEU A 16 -2.32 -8.60 3.78
N ASP A 17 -3.04 -9.73 3.72
CA ASP A 17 -3.63 -10.23 2.47
C ASP A 17 -4.73 -9.31 1.97
N ALA A 18 -5.52 -8.73 2.88
CA ALA A 18 -6.54 -7.74 2.54
C ALA A 18 -5.91 -6.45 2.01
N GLU A 19 -4.81 -5.97 2.64
CA GLU A 19 -4.07 -4.79 2.15
C GLU A 19 -3.53 -5.00 0.74
N MET A 20 -2.88 -6.15 0.48
CA MET A 20 -2.40 -6.50 -0.86
C MET A 20 -3.54 -6.64 -1.86
N SER A 21 -4.67 -7.26 -1.45
CA SER A 21 -5.84 -7.42 -2.31
C SER A 21 -6.46 -6.09 -2.69
N LEU A 22 -6.52 -5.14 -1.75
CA LEU A 22 -7.03 -3.79 -2.00
C LEU A 22 -6.15 -3.03 -2.99
N ILE A 23 -4.84 -3.03 -2.78
CA ILE A 23 -3.88 -2.40 -3.70
C ILE A 23 -3.98 -3.06 -5.09
N GLY A 24 -4.04 -4.39 -5.14
CA GLY A 24 -4.20 -5.13 -6.38
C GLY A 24 -5.49 -4.79 -7.12
N ALA A 25 -6.60 -4.66 -6.40
CA ALA A 25 -7.89 -4.27 -6.98
C ALA A 25 -7.81 -2.87 -7.61
N ILE A 26 -7.22 -1.90 -6.93
CA ILE A 26 -7.05 -0.53 -7.44
C ILE A 26 -6.18 -0.49 -8.70
N LEU A 27 -5.12 -1.30 -8.75
CA LEU A 27 -4.23 -1.37 -9.92
C LEU A 27 -4.86 -2.09 -11.13
N ILE A 28 -5.92 -2.88 -10.90
CA ILE A 28 -6.70 -3.54 -11.95
C ILE A 28 -7.82 -2.62 -12.44
N ASP A 29 -8.46 -1.91 -11.51
CA ASP A 29 -9.60 -1.04 -11.77
C ASP A 29 -9.51 0.22 -10.89
N GLU A 30 -9.22 1.35 -11.54
CA GLU A 30 -9.08 2.64 -10.87
C GLU A 30 -10.40 3.17 -10.30
N GLU A 31 -11.56 2.68 -10.75
CA GLU A 31 -12.86 3.08 -10.20
C GLU A 31 -12.99 2.65 -8.73
N VAL A 32 -12.36 1.53 -8.35
CA VAL A 32 -12.29 1.06 -6.96
C VAL A 32 -11.69 2.12 -6.04
N LEU A 33 -10.73 2.91 -6.53
CA LEU A 33 -10.11 3.97 -5.74
C LEU A 33 -11.11 5.07 -5.40
N ILE A 34 -12.01 5.40 -6.32
CA ILE A 34 -13.02 6.47 -6.15
C ILE A 34 -13.97 6.09 -5.01
N ASP A 35 -14.34 4.82 -4.91
CA ASP A 35 -15.25 4.32 -3.88
C ASP A 35 -14.62 4.31 -2.47
N ILE A 36 -13.29 4.17 -2.38
CA ILE A 36 -12.61 3.92 -1.10
C ILE A 36 -11.74 5.07 -0.61
N VAL A 37 -11.43 6.07 -1.44
CA VAL A 37 -10.50 7.17 -1.10
C VAL A 37 -10.94 8.01 0.10
N GLU A 38 -12.24 8.14 0.35
CA GLU A 38 -12.76 8.86 1.53
C GLU A 38 -12.76 8.00 2.80
N ILE A 39 -12.63 6.68 2.66
CA ILE A 39 -12.78 5.69 3.73
C ILE A 39 -11.41 5.21 4.23
N VAL A 40 -10.48 4.97 3.32
CA VAL A 40 -9.17 4.36 3.61
C VAL A 40 -8.06 5.38 3.43
N LYS A 41 -7.22 5.53 4.45
CA LYS A 41 -6.02 6.39 4.43
C LYS A 41 -4.77 5.53 4.41
N ALA A 42 -3.68 6.07 3.87
CA ALA A 42 -2.37 5.40 3.90
C ALA A 42 -1.93 5.01 5.31
N ALA A 43 -2.32 5.78 6.34
CA ALA A 43 -2.00 5.51 7.73
C ALA A 43 -2.75 4.31 8.34
N ASP A 44 -3.79 3.80 7.66
CA ASP A 44 -4.58 2.66 8.13
C ASP A 44 -3.92 1.32 7.78
N PHE A 45 -2.94 1.33 6.87
CA PHE A 45 -2.17 0.14 6.51
C PHE A 45 -1.17 -0.20 7.62
N TYR A 46 -1.10 -1.49 7.98
CA TYR A 46 -0.16 -1.99 8.97
C TYR A 46 1.25 -2.12 8.39
N ASP A 47 1.39 -2.63 7.16
CA ASP A 47 2.69 -2.68 6.49
C ASP A 47 3.07 -1.31 5.92
N LYS A 48 4.22 -0.79 6.36
CA LYS A 48 4.72 0.51 5.91
C LYS A 48 4.96 0.57 4.40
N ARG A 49 5.28 -0.56 3.77
CA ARG A 49 5.47 -0.64 2.31
C ARG A 49 4.13 -0.48 1.60
N HIS A 50 3.08 -1.14 2.09
CA HIS A 50 1.74 -0.97 1.55
C HIS A 50 1.22 0.46 1.77
N ALA A 51 1.47 1.05 2.93
CA ALA A 51 1.15 2.45 3.21
C ALA A 51 1.82 3.40 2.20
N ALA A 52 3.11 3.20 1.90
CA ALA A 52 3.86 4.02 0.93
C ALA A 52 3.36 3.84 -0.50
N ILE A 53 3.03 2.60 -0.89
CA ILE A 53 2.41 2.27 -2.18
C ILE A 53 1.07 2.99 -2.31
N PHE A 54 0.19 2.87 -1.30
CA PHE A 54 -1.13 3.51 -1.30
C PHE A 54 -1.02 5.04 -1.33
N ALA A 55 -0.10 5.63 -0.57
CA ALA A 55 0.15 7.08 -0.61
C ALA A 55 0.58 7.54 -2.01
N SER A 56 1.38 6.75 -2.72
CA SER A 56 1.78 7.05 -4.09
C SER A 56 0.62 6.91 -5.08
N ILE A 57 -0.26 5.93 -4.88
CA ILE A 57 -1.53 5.78 -5.62
C ILE A 57 -2.40 7.03 -5.46
N ILE A 58 -2.63 7.48 -4.22
CA ILE A 58 -3.41 8.69 -3.94
C ILE A 58 -2.80 9.90 -4.63
N ARG A 59 -1.48 10.04 -4.58
CA ARG A 59 -0.80 11.15 -5.23
C ARG A 59 -0.99 11.15 -6.75
N LEU A 60 -0.90 9.99 -7.40
CA LEU A 60 -1.18 9.87 -8.84
C LEU A 60 -2.62 10.30 -9.15
N TYR A 61 -3.57 9.83 -8.35
CA TYR A 61 -4.97 10.20 -8.45
C TYR A 61 -5.20 11.72 -8.30
N GLU A 62 -4.63 12.35 -7.28
CA GLU A 62 -4.71 13.82 -7.07
C GLU A 62 -4.11 14.61 -8.23
N HIS A 63 -3.04 14.10 -8.85
CA HIS A 63 -2.42 14.69 -10.03
C HIS A 63 -3.09 14.29 -11.35
N HIS A 64 -4.25 13.63 -11.31
CA HIS A 64 -4.99 13.16 -12.48
C HIS A 64 -4.10 12.34 -13.42
N GLN A 65 -3.22 11.52 -12.84
CA GLN A 65 -2.38 10.56 -13.55
C GLN A 65 -3.01 9.16 -13.49
N PRO A 66 -2.79 8.32 -14.51
CA PRO A 66 -3.25 6.93 -14.50
C PRO A 66 -2.75 6.17 -13.26
N VAL A 67 -3.65 5.41 -12.64
CA VAL A 67 -3.31 4.54 -11.50
C VAL A 67 -3.10 3.11 -12.00
N ASP A 68 -1.89 2.86 -12.51
CA ASP A 68 -1.48 1.55 -13.01
C ASP A 68 -0.06 1.19 -12.55
N LEU A 69 0.36 -0.06 -12.74
CA LEU A 69 1.66 -0.56 -12.26
C LEU A 69 2.85 0.21 -12.84
N LEU A 70 2.80 0.58 -14.13
CA LEU A 70 3.90 1.29 -14.79
C LEU A 70 4.02 2.70 -14.23
N THR A 71 2.89 3.41 -14.15
CA THR A 71 2.83 4.79 -13.66
C THR A 71 3.23 4.86 -12.18
N LEU A 72 2.74 3.92 -11.36
CA LEU A 72 3.13 3.79 -9.95
C LEU A 72 4.62 3.51 -9.79
N THR A 73 5.19 2.59 -10.57
CA THR A 73 6.62 2.27 -10.51
C THR A 73 7.47 3.49 -10.87
N ASN A 74 7.08 4.25 -11.89
CA ASN A 74 7.78 5.47 -12.29
C ASN A 74 7.72 6.54 -11.21
N GLU A 75 6.57 6.71 -10.56
CA GLU A 75 6.41 7.67 -9.47
C GLU A 75 7.25 7.29 -8.24
N LEU A 76 7.26 6.01 -7.86
CA LEU A 76 8.10 5.50 -6.77
C LEU A 76 9.60 5.67 -7.07
N LYS A 77 10.04 5.41 -8.31
CA LYS A 77 11.43 5.65 -8.75
C LYS A 77 11.81 7.11 -8.67
N LYS A 78 10.94 8.00 -9.18
CA LYS A 78 11.15 9.46 -9.17
C LYS A 78 11.31 10.02 -7.75
N ARG A 79 10.73 9.34 -6.77
CA ARG A 79 10.77 9.71 -5.35
C ARG A 79 11.83 8.95 -4.54
N GLU A 80 12.62 8.08 -5.18
CA GLU A 80 13.62 7.24 -4.52
C GLU A 80 13.02 6.29 -3.46
N GLU A 81 11.77 5.87 -3.63
CA GLU A 81 11.03 5.03 -2.68
C GLU A 81 10.84 3.58 -3.16
N LEU A 82 11.19 3.27 -4.42
CA LEU A 82 10.98 1.94 -5.00
C LEU A 82 11.71 0.84 -4.22
N ASP A 83 13.01 1.03 -3.96
CA ASP A 83 13.84 0.08 -3.22
C ASP A 83 13.26 -0.18 -1.81
N ALA A 84 12.64 0.83 -1.20
CA ALA A 84 12.08 0.76 0.15
C ALA A 84 10.79 -0.07 0.21
N VAL A 85 10.03 -0.15 -0.89
CA VAL A 85 8.79 -0.96 -0.98
C VAL A 85 9.04 -2.37 -1.52
N GLY A 86 10.28 -2.69 -1.88
CA GLY A 86 10.71 -4.03 -2.32
C GLY A 86 10.81 -4.20 -3.83
N GLY A 87 11.00 -3.11 -4.58
CA GLY A 87 11.22 -3.10 -6.04
C GLY A 87 12.58 -2.57 -6.43
#